data_AF-A0A4Q7CIB1-F1
#
_entry.id   AF-A0A4Q7CIB1-F1
#
_cell.length_a   1.000
_cell.length_b   1.000
_cell.length_c   1.000
_cell.angle_alpha   90.00
_cell.angle_beta   90.00
_cell.angle_gamma   90.00
#
_symmetry.space_group_name_H-M   'P 1'
#
loop_
_entity.id
_entity.type
_entity.pdbx_description
1 polymer ?
#
loop_
_entity_poly.entity_id
_entity_poly.type
_entity_poly.pdbx_seq_one_letter_code
_entity_poly.pdbx_strand_id
1 'polypeptide(L)' 'YGTDRDRILEPGMVLTIEPGLYIAPDADVPQEYRGIGIRIEDDIVITETGNENLTAMVVKDPDEIEALMAGKI' A
#
# COMPACT_ATOMS: atom_id res chain seq x y z
N TYR A 1 15.09 11.41 11.92
CA TYR A 1 14.31 11.48 10.67
C TYR A 1 13.94 12.95 10.45
N GLY A 2 14.28 13.52 9.29
CA GLY A 2 13.85 14.89 8.94
C GLY A 2 12.35 14.92 8.68
N THR A 3 11.71 16.05 8.93
CA THR A 3 10.27 16.26 8.70
C THR A 3 9.89 16.10 7.23
N ASP A 4 10.80 16.49 6.33
CA ASP A 4 10.51 16.65 4.91
C ASP A 4 10.72 15.37 4.09
N ARG A 5 11.29 14.32 4.71
CA ARG A 5 11.60 13.03 4.06
C ARG A 5 12.33 13.19 2.70
N ASP A 6 13.22 14.16 2.61
CA ASP A 6 13.93 14.59 1.40
C ASP A 6 15.26 13.87 1.14
N ARG A 7 15.69 13.01 2.07
CA ARG A 7 16.89 12.20 1.91
C ARG A 7 16.76 11.33 0.65
N ILE A 8 17.77 11.40 -0.21
CA ILE A 8 17.90 10.53 -1.38
C ILE A 8 18.02 9.07 -0.93
N LEU A 9 17.22 8.21 -1.54
CA LEU A 9 17.25 6.77 -1.31
C LEU A 9 18.51 6.15 -1.91
N GLU A 10 19.14 5.24 -1.17
CA GLU A 10 20.36 4.55 -1.56
C GLU A 10 20.15 3.02 -1.47
N PRO A 11 20.84 2.21 -2.30
CA PRO A 11 20.77 0.76 -2.24
C PRO A 11 21.00 0.21 -0.82
N GLY A 12 20.19 -0.78 -0.43
CA GLY A 12 20.20 -1.39 0.91
C GLY A 12 19.29 -0.71 1.94
N MET A 13 18.69 0.44 1.63
CA MET A 13 17.63 1.02 2.45
C MET A 13 16.35 0.19 2.36
N VAL A 14 15.67 -0.02 3.49
CA VAL A 14 14.37 -0.69 3.58
C VAL A 14 13.33 0.30 4.07
N LEU A 15 12.15 0.30 3.45
CA LEU A 15 11.03 1.17 3.78
C LEU A 15 9.68 0.58 3.37
N THR A 16 8.61 1.09 3.98
CA THR A 16 7.23 0.80 3.60
C THR A 16 6.78 1.69 2.43
N ILE A 17 5.89 1.15 1.60
CA ILE A 17 5.08 1.91 0.64
C ILE A 17 3.61 1.66 0.98
N GLU A 18 2.98 2.63 1.63
CA GLU A 18 1.73 2.43 2.37
C GLU A 18 0.61 3.46 2.07
N PRO A 19 0.23 3.69 0.79
CA PRO A 19 -0.85 4.63 0.47
C PRO A 19 -2.19 4.20 1.09
N GLY A 20 -2.93 5.18 1.61
CA GLY A 20 -4.27 4.95 2.15
C GLY A 20 -5.23 6.12 1.92
N LEU A 21 -6.51 5.79 1.77
CA LEU A 21 -7.63 6.73 1.69
C LEU A 21 -8.61 6.42 2.81
N TYR A 22 -9.03 7.47 3.52
CA TYR A 22 -9.93 7.38 4.67
C TYR A 22 -11.02 8.43 4.50
N ILE A 23 -12.25 7.97 4.27
CA ILE A 23 -13.41 8.84 4.09
C ILE A 23 -14.22 8.81 5.37
N ALA A 24 -14.29 9.95 6.06
CA ALA A 24 -15.04 10.06 7.31
C ALA A 24 -16.53 9.69 7.10
N PRO A 25 -17.22 9.11 8.12
CA PRO A 25 -18.63 8.76 8.01
C PRO A 25 -19.55 9.95 7.66
N ASP A 26 -19.14 11.18 8.04
CA ASP A 26 -19.85 12.44 7.84
C ASP A 26 -19.25 13.31 6.72
N ALA A 27 -18.33 12.78 5.90
CA ALA A 27 -17.70 13.51 4.81
C ALA A 27 -18.71 13.95 3.73
N ASP A 28 -18.50 15.16 3.18
CA ASP A 28 -19.32 15.72 2.10
C ASP A 28 -18.92 15.15 0.71
N VAL A 29 -19.18 13.86 0.55
CA VAL A 29 -18.96 13.07 -0.67
C VAL A 29 -20.17 12.15 -0.92
N PRO A 30 -20.27 11.49 -2.09
CA PRO A 30 -21.32 10.48 -2.32
C PRO A 30 -21.41 9.45 -1.18
N GLN A 31 -22.63 9.09 -0.80
CA GLN A 31 -22.91 8.32 0.41
C GLN A 31 -22.24 6.95 0.40
N GLU A 32 -22.10 6.33 -0.76
CA GLU A 32 -21.47 5.04 -0.99
C GLU A 32 -19.99 4.98 -0.60
N TYR A 33 -19.30 6.13 -0.49
CA TYR A 33 -17.89 6.18 -0.10
C TYR A 33 -17.68 6.49 1.39
N ARG A 34 -18.71 6.92 2.11
CA ARG A 34 -18.57 7.38 3.51
C ARG A 34 -18.27 6.21 4.45
N GLY A 35 -17.36 6.43 5.39
CA GLY A 35 -16.96 5.44 6.39
C GLY A 35 -16.02 4.35 5.85
N ILE A 36 -15.54 4.46 4.60
CA ILE A 36 -14.58 3.54 4.02
C ILE A 36 -13.17 4.02 4.33
N GLY A 37 -12.35 3.12 4.87
CA GLY A 37 -10.92 3.30 5.07
C GLY A 37 -10.15 2.12 4.47
N ILE A 38 -9.24 2.41 3.54
CA ILE A 38 -8.43 1.40 2.85
C ILE A 38 -6.97 1.86 2.84
N ARG A 39 -6.05 0.97 3.19
CA ARG A 39 -4.59 1.13 3.02
C ARG A 39 -4.03 -0.18 2.48
N ILE A 40 -3.14 -0.07 1.50
CA ILE A 40 -2.37 -1.20 0.96
C ILE A 40 -0.91 -0.87 1.23
N GLU A 41 -0.16 -1.83 1.78
CA GLU A 41 1.19 -1.63 2.26
C GLU A 41 2.09 -2.79 1.87
N ASP A 42 3.29 -2.46 1.37
CA ASP A 42 4.37 -3.40 1.13
C ASP A 42 5.68 -2.89 1.72
N ASP A 43 6.57 -3.82 2.06
CA ASP A 43 7.96 -3.55 2.41
C ASP A 43 8.85 -3.70 1.18
N ILE A 44 9.65 -2.67 0.88
CA ILE A 44 10.60 -2.69 -0.23
C ILE A 44 12.03 -2.46 0.26
N VAL A 45 12.99 -3.08 -0.45
CA VAL A 45 14.41 -2.75 -0.35
C VAL A 45 14.86 -2.04 -1.62
N ILE A 46 15.61 -0.95 -1.49
CA ILE A 46 16.19 -0.23 -2.63
C ILE A 46 17.39 -1.03 -3.15
N THR A 47 17.45 -1.20 -4.47
CA THR A 47 18.52 -1.90 -5.17
C THR A 47 19.27 -0.92 -6.10
N GLU A 48 20.38 -1.36 -6.69
CA GLU A 48 21.17 -0.54 -7.62
C GLU A 48 20.38 -0.03 -8.84
N THR A 49 19.30 -0.73 -9.22
CA THR A 49 18.52 -0.44 -10.44
C THR A 49 17.05 -0.12 -10.15
N GLY A 50 16.63 -0.09 -8.88
CA GLY A 50 15.23 0.13 -8.51
C GLY A 50 14.93 -0.30 -7.07
N ASN A 51 13.92 -1.16 -6.90
CA ASN A 51 13.56 -1.76 -5.62
C ASN A 51 13.12 -3.22 -5.81
N GLU A 52 13.18 -3.99 -4.74
CA GLU A 52 12.62 -5.33 -4.63
C GLU A 52 11.52 -5.33 -3.55
N ASN A 53 10.38 -5.94 -3.85
CA ASN A 53 9.24 -6.03 -2.95
C ASN A 53 9.33 -7.31 -2.12
N LEU A 54 9.54 -7.17 -0.82
CA LEU A 54 9.77 -8.25 0.14
C LEU A 54 8.46 -8.94 0.57
N THR A 55 7.32 -8.28 0.38
CA THR A 55 6.00 -8.73 0.84
C THR A 55 5.05 -9.07 -0.31
N ALA A 56 5.55 -9.13 -1.56
CA ALA A 56 4.75 -9.34 -2.77
C ALA A 56 3.94 -10.66 -2.79
N MET A 57 4.23 -11.62 -1.91
CA MET A 57 3.55 -12.92 -1.89
C MET A 57 2.08 -12.85 -1.45
N VAL A 58 1.67 -11.83 -0.69
CA VAL A 58 0.25 -11.62 -0.39
C VAL A 58 -0.40 -10.87 -1.54
N VAL A 59 -1.48 -11.44 -2.09
CA VAL A 59 -2.24 -10.82 -3.18
C VAL A 59 -2.87 -9.51 -2.72
N LYS A 60 -2.86 -8.52 -3.61
CA LYS A 60 -3.40 -7.17 -3.37
C LYS A 60 -4.18 -6.62 -4.55
N ASP A 61 -4.15 -7.31 -5.69
CA ASP A 61 -5.06 -7.03 -6.79
C ASP A 61 -6.49 -7.43 -6.36
N PRO A 62 -7.51 -6.60 -6.60
CA PRO A 62 -8.88 -6.89 -6.19
C PRO A 62 -9.41 -8.23 -6.71
N ASP A 63 -9.11 -8.59 -7.97
CA ASP A 63 -9.60 -9.83 -8.57
C ASP A 63 -8.90 -11.05 -7.94
N GLU A 64 -7.61 -10.93 -7.65
CA GLU A 64 -6.86 -11.98 -6.94
C GLU A 64 -7.33 -12.15 -5.49
N ILE A 65 -7.64 -11.05 -4.79
CA ILE A 65 -8.22 -11.10 -3.44
C ILE A 65 -9.56 -11.85 -3.48
N GLU A 66 -10.45 -11.50 -4.41
CA GLU A 66 -11.75 -12.17 -4.56
C GLU A 66 -11.59 -13.65 -4.90
N ALA A 67 -10.65 -14.00 -5.78
CA ALA A 67 -10.36 -15.39 -6.12
C ALA A 67 -9.85 -16.19 -4.91
N LEU A 68 -8.93 -15.63 -4.13
CA LEU A 68 -8.39 -16.24 -2.91
C LEU A 68 -9.49 -16.43 -1.85
N MET A 69 -10.30 -15.40 -1.61
CA MET A 69 -11.43 -15.48 -0.67
C MET A 69 -12.47 -16.53 -1.08
N ALA A 70 -12.65 -16.74 -2.38
CA ALA A 70 -13.53 -17.76 -2.92
C ALA A 70 -12.91 -19.17 -2.95
N GLY A 71 -11.66 -19.34 -2.52
CA GLY A 71 -10.92 -20.61 -2.55
C GLY A 71 -10.62 -21.11 -3.97
N LYS A 72 -10.47 -20.19 -4.94
CA LYS A 72 -10.18 -20.50 -6.35
C LYS A 72 -8.69 -20.50 -6.69
N ILE A 73 -7.86 -20.11 -5.72
CA ILE A 73 -6.40 -20.11 -5.71
C ILE A 73 -5.92 -20.41 -4.29
#